data_AF-A0A970ITW9-F1
#
_entry.id   AF-A0A970ITW9-F1
#
_cell.length_a   1.000
_cell.length_b   1.000
_cell.length_c   1.000
_cell.angle_alpha   90.00
_cell.angle_beta   90.00
_cell.angle_gamma   90.00
#
_symmetry.space_group_name_H-M   'P 1'
#
loop_
_entity.id
_entity.type
_entity.pdbx_description
1 polymer ?
#
loop_
_entity_poly.entity_id
_entity_poly.type
_entity_poly.pdbx_seq_one_letter_code
_entity_poly.pdbx_strand_id
1 'polypeptide(L)'
;AFTGQHAEWITELEKENRVVLIPSPVPRVIAAEEAGLYSAAENYEFPVPSLSFMDREGDAWTEEEAITRIIRRFARYNSPFDRNELIGRYPFSGTKLEKILSKLSSDGTIVYSDQYKKYFHAAIYDRAARLTLNMAVDEIKARDPAELTYLLYERQIAVKAAAAEEQLYEAVARLEGLYLPADVWESIVFPARINGYSPGLLDKLCSSGRIVWRVKPDEGKNQFRLAWFRAESIAFESEENSESLNLSEKEKNIYTLLKKRGSAFTHVLTSLSGMPAGELLDILKELVLKGLIVNDSFAPLRFFLNEEAYKALNTMQKARKIAAMVSGMEMGRWEPAYPPKPLSMQEFIRRCGLRYGMLSKEITVLEDSPYTWPEVYEKLKQMEYSGEMRRGYFFTGISGIQFMLPDVLNKMDEKKPDYLVLNASDPAQPCGRIVPHSEQELPFTCVPGTAVVFFRGRPVMLLERYGEKISFSSDIDRLSEPVQEFKKAFQAKKIWPDRKRVAVKYWPEDPEQKEKLKSVLAAAGFIPEIDKMVLWRTV
;
A
#
# COMPACT_ATOMS: atom_id res chain seq x y z
N ALA A 1 -54.56 23.08 -9.26
CA ALA A 1 -54.74 24.54 -9.42
C ALA A 1 -53.36 25.17 -9.54
N PHE A 2 -52.91 25.42 -10.77
CA PHE A 2 -51.60 26.02 -11.03
C PHE A 2 -51.71 27.53 -10.80
N THR A 3 -50.87 28.12 -9.95
CA THR A 3 -50.91 29.55 -9.62
C THR A 3 -49.60 30.24 -10.02
N GLY A 4 -49.69 31.40 -10.68
CA GLY A 4 -48.55 32.24 -11.10
C GLY A 4 -48.26 32.20 -12.62
N GLN A 5 -47.09 32.70 -13.05
CA GLN A 5 -46.65 32.79 -14.46
C GLN A 5 -46.75 31.47 -15.25
N HIS A 6 -46.65 30.32 -14.58
CA HIS A 6 -46.79 29.01 -15.20
C HIS A 6 -48.22 28.67 -15.63
N ALA A 7 -49.24 29.28 -15.02
CA ALA A 7 -50.63 29.03 -15.37
C ALA A 7 -50.98 29.63 -16.74
N GLU A 8 -50.55 30.87 -17.00
CA GLU A 8 -50.74 31.54 -18.29
C GLU A 8 -50.06 30.77 -19.43
N TRP A 9 -48.84 30.26 -19.19
CA TRP A 9 -48.10 29.45 -20.16
C TRP A 9 -48.76 28.09 -20.44
N ILE A 10 -49.29 27.42 -19.41
CA ILE A 10 -50.03 26.16 -19.59
C ILE A 10 -51.32 26.40 -20.38
N THR A 11 -52.03 27.50 -20.13
CA THR A 11 -53.24 27.88 -20.89
C THR A 11 -52.93 28.21 -22.35
N GLU A 12 -51.77 28.80 -22.64
CA GLU A 12 -51.28 29.02 -24.01
C GLU A 12 -50.98 27.68 -24.71
N LEU A 13 -50.29 26.76 -24.04
CA LEU A 13 -50.00 25.42 -24.57
C LEU A 13 -51.27 24.58 -24.80
N GLU A 14 -52.29 24.76 -23.95
CA GLU A 14 -53.60 24.10 -24.10
C GLU A 14 -54.33 24.65 -25.34
N LYS A 15 -54.30 25.97 -25.58
CA LYS A 15 -54.83 26.57 -26.81
C LYS A 15 -54.09 26.12 -28.07
N GLU A 16 -52.78 25.90 -27.96
CA GLU A 16 -51.94 25.36 -29.04
C GLU A 16 -52.09 23.84 -29.23
N ASN A 17 -52.95 23.16 -28.46
CA ASN A 17 -53.15 21.70 -28.48
C ASN A 17 -51.89 20.88 -28.13
N ARG A 18 -50.92 21.45 -27.44
CA ARG A 18 -49.64 20.80 -27.12
C ARG A 18 -49.64 20.04 -25.80
N VAL A 19 -50.64 20.29 -24.95
CA VAL A 19 -50.82 19.64 -23.65
C VAL A 19 -52.25 19.20 -23.44
N VAL A 20 -52.45 18.17 -22.61
CA VAL A 20 -53.75 17.63 -22.23
C VAL A 20 -53.88 17.66 -20.71
N LEU A 21 -55.04 18.11 -20.23
CA LEU A 21 -55.35 18.17 -18.80
C LEU A 21 -56.09 16.89 -18.36
N ILE A 22 -55.50 16.19 -17.41
CA ILE A 22 -56.05 14.97 -16.80
C ILE A 22 -56.71 15.37 -15.47
N PRO A 23 -58.05 15.23 -15.33
CA PRO A 23 -58.77 15.80 -14.18
C PRO A 23 -58.72 14.94 -12.91
N SER A 24 -58.35 13.66 -12.98
CA SER A 24 -58.42 12.69 -11.87
C SER A 24 -57.16 11.81 -11.81
N PRO A 25 -56.75 11.27 -10.64
CA PRO A 25 -57.20 11.58 -9.27
C PRO A 25 -56.65 12.91 -8.74
N VAL A 26 -55.64 13.48 -9.40
CA VAL A 26 -55.12 14.83 -9.17
C VAL A 26 -55.01 15.53 -10.53
N PRO A 27 -55.40 16.82 -10.66
CA PRO A 27 -55.26 17.56 -11.90
C PRO A 27 -53.80 17.58 -12.37
N ARG A 28 -53.53 16.99 -13.55
CA ARG A 28 -52.19 16.86 -14.13
C ARG A 28 -52.20 17.37 -15.57
N VAL A 29 -51.06 17.91 -16.01
CA VAL A 29 -50.85 18.34 -17.39
C VAL A 29 -49.82 17.42 -18.00
N ILE A 30 -50.14 16.81 -19.12
CA ILE A 30 -49.24 15.94 -19.89
C ILE A 30 -49.04 16.52 -21.29
N ALA A 31 -47.96 16.15 -21.98
CA ALA A 31 -47.79 16.49 -23.39
C ALA A 31 -48.81 15.72 -24.23
N ALA A 32 -49.35 16.35 -25.29
CA ALA A 32 -50.38 15.74 -26.13
C ALA A 32 -49.91 14.43 -26.80
N GLU A 33 -48.62 14.31 -27.09
CA GLU A 33 -47.97 13.10 -27.62
C GLU A 33 -48.04 11.90 -26.67
N GLU A 34 -48.18 12.14 -25.37
CA GLU A 34 -48.23 11.08 -24.35
C GLU A 34 -49.66 10.67 -23.98
N ALA A 35 -50.67 11.26 -24.62
CA ALA A 35 -52.07 10.97 -24.31
C ALA A 35 -52.41 9.49 -24.51
N GLY A 36 -51.84 8.83 -25.52
CA GLY A 36 -52.01 7.38 -25.73
C GLY A 36 -51.46 6.53 -24.60
N LEU A 37 -50.32 6.91 -24.01
CA LEU A 37 -49.69 6.22 -22.88
C LEU A 37 -50.57 6.33 -21.62
N TYR A 38 -51.06 7.52 -21.31
CA TYR A 38 -51.91 7.72 -20.14
C TYR A 38 -53.32 7.14 -20.34
N SER A 39 -53.85 7.17 -21.57
CA SER A 39 -55.12 6.52 -21.91
C SER A 39 -55.07 5.02 -21.66
N ALA A 40 -53.99 4.35 -22.12
CA ALA A 40 -53.77 2.93 -21.88
C ALA A 40 -53.54 2.59 -20.40
N ALA A 41 -52.88 3.47 -19.63
CA ALA A 41 -52.58 3.23 -18.21
C ALA A 41 -53.77 3.49 -17.27
N GLU A 42 -54.61 4.47 -17.58
CA GLU A 42 -55.75 4.89 -16.73
C GLU A 42 -57.09 4.37 -17.26
N ASN A 43 -57.07 3.66 -18.40
CA ASN A 43 -58.25 3.10 -19.09
C ASN A 43 -59.34 4.16 -19.32
N TYR A 44 -58.91 5.35 -19.75
CA TYR A 44 -59.75 6.52 -19.96
C TYR A 44 -59.35 7.25 -21.25
N GLU A 45 -60.29 7.42 -22.17
CA GLU A 45 -60.05 8.18 -23.40
C GLU A 45 -60.02 9.69 -23.10
N PHE A 46 -58.82 10.27 -23.19
CA PHE A 46 -58.67 11.71 -23.07
C PHE A 46 -59.03 12.40 -24.39
N PRO A 47 -59.73 13.55 -24.35
CA PRO A 47 -60.01 14.33 -25.54
C PRO A 47 -58.68 14.90 -26.08
N VAL A 48 -58.09 14.21 -27.04
CA VAL A 48 -56.93 14.73 -27.79
C VAL A 48 -57.44 15.57 -28.97
N PRO A 49 -56.97 16.82 -29.11
CA PRO A 49 -57.21 17.59 -30.32
C PRO A 49 -56.63 16.84 -31.52
N SER A 50 -57.36 16.81 -32.65
CA SER A 50 -56.92 16.18 -33.88
C SER A 50 -55.70 16.91 -34.45
N LEU A 51 -54.50 16.50 -34.03
CA LEU A 51 -53.23 16.96 -34.59
C LEU A 51 -52.87 16.05 -35.77
N SER A 52 -53.08 16.55 -36.98
CA SER A 52 -52.81 15.86 -38.25
C SER A 52 -51.31 15.65 -38.57
N PHE A 53 -50.41 15.77 -37.59
CA PHE A 53 -48.96 15.78 -37.79
C PHE A 53 -48.16 14.86 -36.85
N MET A 54 -48.82 14.02 -36.07
CA MET A 54 -48.12 12.95 -35.35
C MET A 54 -48.48 11.63 -35.99
N ASP A 55 -47.53 11.08 -36.74
CA ASP A 55 -47.48 9.64 -37.01
C ASP A 55 -47.73 8.93 -35.68
N ARG A 56 -48.80 8.14 -35.63
CA ARG A 56 -49.14 7.26 -34.52
C ARG A 56 -48.11 6.12 -34.47
N GLU A 57 -46.84 6.43 -34.24
CA GLU A 57 -45.86 5.41 -33.89
C GLU A 57 -46.20 4.89 -32.48
N GLY A 58 -46.99 3.81 -32.43
CA GLY A 58 -47.14 2.99 -31.22
C GLY A 58 -48.56 2.85 -30.63
N ASP A 59 -49.62 2.86 -31.44
CA ASP A 59 -50.96 2.44 -31.01
C ASP A 59 -51.01 0.91 -30.77
N ALA A 60 -50.51 0.48 -29.60
CA ALA A 60 -51.00 -0.65 -28.80
C ALA A 60 -50.16 -0.80 -27.52
N TRP A 61 -50.10 0.23 -26.68
CA TRP A 61 -49.57 0.05 -25.33
C TRP A 61 -50.49 -0.89 -24.56
N THR A 62 -49.94 -1.98 -24.02
CA THR A 62 -50.70 -2.74 -23.02
C THR A 62 -50.79 -1.91 -21.72
N GLU A 63 -51.89 -2.09 -20.97
CA GLU A 63 -52.09 -1.41 -19.68
C GLU A 63 -50.87 -1.61 -18.74
N GLU A 64 -50.30 -2.82 -18.68
CA GLU A 64 -49.14 -3.13 -17.84
C GLU A 64 -47.86 -2.39 -18.30
N GLU A 65 -47.60 -2.28 -19.60
CA GLU A 65 -46.43 -1.57 -20.14
C GLU A 65 -46.53 -0.07 -19.91
N ALA A 66 -47.72 0.49 -20.08
CA ALA A 66 -47.99 1.90 -19.88
C ALA A 66 -47.77 2.31 -18.41
N ILE A 67 -48.35 1.56 -17.47
CA ILE A 67 -48.17 1.75 -16.03
C ILE A 67 -46.68 1.59 -15.66
N THR A 68 -45.99 0.58 -16.21
CA THR A 68 -44.56 0.36 -15.94
C THR A 68 -43.71 1.56 -16.37
N ARG A 69 -43.96 2.13 -17.56
CA ARG A 69 -43.22 3.31 -18.06
C ARG A 69 -43.48 4.55 -17.20
N ILE A 70 -44.72 4.76 -16.79
CA ILE A 70 -45.10 5.87 -15.90
C ILE A 70 -44.43 5.75 -14.54
N ILE A 71 -44.45 4.58 -13.90
CA ILE A 71 -43.81 4.35 -12.61
C ILE A 71 -42.28 4.53 -12.70
N ARG A 72 -41.64 4.01 -13.75
CA ARG A 72 -40.18 4.23 -13.96
C ARG A 72 -39.84 5.71 -14.05
N ARG A 73 -40.62 6.48 -14.79
CA ARG A 73 -40.45 7.94 -14.88
C ARG A 73 -40.69 8.61 -13.53
N PHE A 74 -41.78 8.26 -12.85
CA PHE A 74 -42.12 8.80 -11.54
C PHE A 74 -40.99 8.57 -10.54
N ALA A 75 -40.48 7.34 -10.45
CA ALA A 75 -39.36 6.97 -9.59
C ALA A 75 -38.12 7.83 -9.87
N ARG A 76 -37.82 8.12 -11.14
CA ARG A 76 -36.65 8.93 -11.52
C ARG A 76 -36.71 10.39 -11.07
N TYR A 77 -37.90 10.97 -10.87
CA TYR A 77 -38.02 12.38 -10.48
C TYR A 77 -38.56 12.60 -9.07
N ASN A 78 -39.14 11.57 -8.45
CA ASN A 78 -39.79 11.66 -7.14
C ASN A 78 -39.22 10.62 -6.17
N SER A 79 -37.94 10.27 -6.29
CA SER A 79 -37.25 9.46 -5.28
C SER A 79 -36.86 10.32 -4.07
N PRO A 80 -37.07 9.88 -2.81
CA PRO A 80 -37.77 8.66 -2.41
C PRO A 80 -39.29 8.80 -2.45
N PHE A 81 -39.99 7.72 -2.79
CA PHE A 81 -41.46 7.67 -2.77
C PHE A 81 -41.98 6.45 -2.02
N ASP A 82 -43.26 6.52 -1.62
CA ASP A 82 -43.98 5.39 -1.06
C ASP A 82 -45.15 4.94 -1.96
N ARG A 83 -45.81 3.85 -1.55
CA ARG A 83 -46.96 3.30 -2.29
C ARG A 83 -48.14 4.28 -2.31
N ASN A 84 -48.37 4.99 -1.21
CA ASN A 84 -49.53 5.86 -1.05
C ASN A 84 -49.43 7.09 -1.96
N GLU A 85 -48.21 7.59 -2.19
CA GLU A 85 -47.93 8.66 -3.14
C GLU A 85 -48.25 8.28 -4.58
N LEU A 86 -48.01 7.02 -4.98
CA LEU A 86 -48.39 6.52 -6.30
C LEU A 86 -49.91 6.36 -6.43
N ILE A 87 -50.57 5.77 -5.43
CA ILE A 87 -52.04 5.59 -5.43
C ILE A 87 -52.77 6.94 -5.36
N GLY A 88 -52.24 7.90 -4.62
CA GLY A 88 -52.81 9.24 -4.54
C GLY A 88 -52.68 10.04 -5.84
N ARG A 89 -51.67 9.75 -6.66
CA ARG A 89 -51.39 10.48 -7.91
C ARG A 89 -51.93 9.81 -9.16
N TYR A 90 -52.06 8.49 -9.18
CA TYR A 90 -52.49 7.71 -10.32
C TYR A 90 -53.64 6.77 -9.95
N PRO A 91 -54.64 6.55 -10.81
CA PRO A 91 -55.79 5.69 -10.52
C PRO A 91 -55.45 4.20 -10.70
N PHE A 92 -54.30 3.75 -10.19
CA PHE A 92 -53.84 2.37 -10.34
C PHE A 92 -54.44 1.46 -9.27
N SER A 93 -54.88 0.26 -9.68
CA SER A 93 -55.36 -0.75 -8.72
C SER A 93 -54.22 -1.28 -7.84
N GLY A 94 -54.51 -1.48 -6.55
CA GLY A 94 -53.51 -1.85 -5.54
C GLY A 94 -52.76 -3.16 -5.82
N THR A 95 -53.44 -4.16 -6.41
CA THR A 95 -52.87 -5.48 -6.72
C THR A 95 -51.97 -5.47 -7.96
N LYS A 96 -52.37 -4.74 -9.02
CA LYS A 96 -51.52 -4.57 -10.22
C LYS A 96 -50.27 -3.75 -9.91
N LEU A 97 -50.40 -2.71 -9.08
CA LEU A 97 -49.27 -1.88 -8.66
C LEU A 97 -48.21 -2.72 -7.91
N GLU A 98 -48.62 -3.62 -7.02
CA GLU A 98 -47.69 -4.51 -6.31
C GLU A 98 -46.93 -5.43 -7.27
N LYS A 99 -47.63 -6.04 -8.23
CA LYS A 99 -47.01 -6.91 -9.26
C LYS A 99 -45.97 -6.15 -10.09
N ILE A 100 -46.24 -4.89 -10.43
CA ILE A 100 -45.31 -4.06 -11.23
C ILE A 100 -44.15 -3.57 -10.37
N LEU A 101 -44.37 -3.16 -9.12
CA LEU A 101 -43.29 -2.78 -8.19
C LEU A 101 -42.38 -3.97 -7.87
N SER A 102 -42.93 -5.18 -7.67
CA SER A 102 -42.13 -6.39 -7.47
C SER A 102 -41.30 -6.69 -8.72
N LYS A 103 -41.89 -6.58 -9.92
CA LYS A 103 -41.15 -6.78 -11.18
C LYS A 103 -40.02 -5.76 -11.34
N LEU A 104 -40.29 -4.47 -11.11
CA LEU A 104 -39.28 -3.41 -11.22
C LEU A 104 -38.17 -3.53 -10.17
N SER A 105 -38.49 -4.07 -9.00
CA SER A 105 -37.50 -4.37 -7.95
C SER A 105 -36.64 -5.58 -8.33
N SER A 106 -37.23 -6.63 -8.90
CA SER A 106 -36.49 -7.80 -9.41
C SER A 106 -35.60 -7.45 -10.60
N ASP A 107 -36.08 -6.58 -11.49
CA ASP A 107 -35.33 -6.07 -12.65
C ASP A 107 -34.27 -5.02 -12.25
N GLY A 108 -34.16 -4.66 -10.96
CA GLY A 108 -33.16 -3.73 -10.43
C GLY A 108 -33.36 -2.26 -10.84
N THR A 109 -34.52 -1.89 -11.40
CA THR A 109 -34.80 -0.50 -11.81
C THR A 109 -35.13 0.39 -10.61
N ILE A 110 -35.82 -0.18 -9.62
CA ILE A 110 -36.10 0.45 -8.33
C ILE A 110 -35.53 -0.40 -7.20
N VAL A 111 -35.20 0.24 -6.09
CA VAL A 111 -34.68 -0.39 -4.87
C VAL A 111 -35.60 0.00 -3.73
N TYR A 112 -36.06 -0.99 -2.97
CA TYR A 112 -36.74 -0.75 -1.71
C TYR A 112 -35.71 -0.73 -0.58
N SER A 113 -35.73 0.31 0.26
CA SER A 113 -34.84 0.39 1.42
C SER A 113 -35.60 0.07 2.69
N ASP A 114 -35.23 -1.01 3.37
CA ASP A 114 -35.83 -1.41 4.66
C ASP A 114 -35.59 -0.36 5.75
N GLN A 115 -34.47 0.37 5.68
CA GLN A 115 -34.10 1.42 6.63
C GLN A 115 -35.08 2.61 6.56
N TYR A 116 -35.45 3.04 5.35
CA TYR A 116 -36.31 4.20 5.14
C TYR A 116 -37.77 3.84 4.86
N LYS A 117 -38.08 2.55 4.66
CA LYS A 117 -39.39 2.02 4.26
C LYS A 117 -39.96 2.71 3.02
N LYS A 118 -39.10 3.01 2.05
CA LYS A 118 -39.43 3.74 0.82
C LYS A 118 -38.76 3.11 -0.40
N TYR A 119 -39.34 3.38 -1.58
CA TYR A 119 -38.77 3.02 -2.87
C TYR A 119 -37.91 4.16 -3.42
N PHE A 120 -36.84 3.78 -4.10
CA PHE A 120 -35.91 4.67 -4.77
C PHE A 120 -35.68 4.17 -6.19
N HIS A 121 -35.42 5.07 -7.12
CA HIS A 121 -34.84 4.71 -8.40
C HIS A 121 -33.38 4.28 -8.19
N ALA A 122 -32.95 3.15 -8.75
CA ALA A 122 -31.63 2.56 -8.49
C ALA A 122 -30.48 3.55 -8.72
N ALA A 123 -30.49 4.27 -9.84
CA ALA A 123 -29.44 5.27 -10.14
C ALA A 123 -29.42 6.47 -9.16
N ILE A 124 -30.54 6.80 -8.53
CA ILE A 124 -30.62 7.89 -7.53
C ILE A 124 -30.19 7.37 -6.17
N TYR A 125 -30.60 6.16 -5.81
CA TYR A 125 -30.14 5.50 -4.58
C TYR A 125 -28.62 5.33 -4.56
N ASP A 126 -28.05 4.82 -5.66
CA ASP A 126 -26.60 4.69 -5.81
C ASP A 126 -25.91 6.05 -5.77
N ARG A 127 -26.43 7.07 -6.47
CA ARG A 127 -25.89 8.44 -6.38
C ARG A 127 -25.99 9.01 -4.97
N ALA A 128 -27.11 8.81 -4.27
CA ALA A 128 -27.33 9.30 -2.92
C ALA A 128 -26.39 8.59 -1.93
N ALA A 129 -26.22 7.27 -2.03
CA ALA A 129 -25.27 6.48 -1.24
C ALA A 129 -23.83 6.96 -1.49
N ARG A 130 -23.46 7.23 -2.75
CA ARG A 130 -22.17 7.84 -3.11
C ARG A 130 -22.01 9.24 -2.53
N LEU A 131 -23.06 10.05 -2.51
CA LEU A 131 -23.05 11.38 -1.90
C LEU A 131 -22.99 11.31 -0.37
N THR A 132 -23.62 10.33 0.27
CA THR A 132 -23.54 10.13 1.73
C THR A 132 -22.14 9.67 2.14
N LEU A 133 -21.52 8.80 1.33
CA LEU A 133 -20.10 8.47 1.46
C LEU A 133 -19.23 9.72 1.28
N ASN A 134 -19.44 10.52 0.23
CA ASN A 134 -18.69 11.77 0.02
C ASN A 134 -18.90 12.81 1.15
N MET A 135 -20.08 12.90 1.75
CA MET A 135 -20.31 13.80 2.89
C MET A 135 -19.59 13.32 4.15
N ALA A 136 -19.43 12.00 4.33
CA ALA A 136 -18.54 11.45 5.36
C ALA A 136 -17.04 11.62 5.03
N VAL A 137 -16.68 11.85 3.75
CA VAL A 137 -15.32 12.16 3.29
C VAL A 137 -14.93 13.60 3.65
N ASP A 138 -15.85 14.56 3.53
CA ASP A 138 -15.59 15.98 3.84
C ASP A 138 -15.43 16.25 5.36
N GLU A 139 -15.92 15.37 6.23
CA GLU A 139 -15.74 15.49 7.69
C GLU A 139 -14.38 14.98 8.21
N ILE A 140 -13.57 14.29 7.39
CA ILE A 140 -12.26 13.81 7.83
C ILE A 140 -11.27 14.98 7.77
N LYS A 141 -11.16 15.70 8.89
CA LYS A 141 -10.04 16.62 9.11
C LYS A 141 -8.73 15.86 8.88
N ALA A 142 -7.92 16.35 7.93
CA ALA A 142 -6.61 15.79 7.66
C ALA A 142 -5.80 15.73 8.96
N ARG A 143 -5.34 14.53 9.31
CA ARG A 143 -4.51 14.24 10.48
C ARG A 143 -3.08 14.70 10.24
N ASP A 144 -2.35 14.83 11.33
CA ASP A 144 -0.96 15.22 11.32
C ASP A 144 -0.10 14.12 10.66
N PRO A 145 0.90 14.45 9.81
CA PRO A 145 1.75 13.44 9.18
C PRO A 145 2.53 12.59 10.18
N ALA A 146 2.75 13.10 11.39
CA ALA A 146 3.39 12.36 12.47
C ALA A 146 2.63 11.09 12.85
N GLU A 147 1.30 11.07 12.69
CA GLU A 147 0.50 9.87 12.94
C GLU A 147 0.79 8.73 11.95
N LEU A 148 1.25 9.04 10.73
CA LEU A 148 1.68 8.04 9.75
C LEU A 148 2.93 7.29 10.21
N THR A 149 3.87 7.98 10.88
CA THR A 149 5.08 7.35 11.43
C THR A 149 4.72 6.24 12.42
N TYR A 150 3.74 6.45 13.29
CA TYR A 150 3.25 5.42 14.19
C TYR A 150 2.56 4.28 13.46
N LEU A 151 1.72 4.62 12.49
CA LEU A 151 1.01 3.62 11.71
C LEU A 151 1.99 2.66 11.04
N LEU A 152 3.02 3.17 10.37
CA LEU A 152 4.02 2.33 9.72
C LEU A 152 4.87 1.55 10.73
N TYR A 153 5.23 2.15 11.86
CA TYR A 153 5.91 1.46 12.95
C TYR A 153 5.11 0.26 13.45
N GLU A 154 3.84 0.46 13.78
CA GLU A 154 2.97 -0.59 14.30
C GLU A 154 2.79 -1.72 13.29
N ARG A 155 2.58 -1.38 12.02
CA ARG A 155 2.36 -2.38 10.98
C ARG A 155 3.60 -3.18 10.61
N GLN A 156 4.76 -2.53 10.55
CA GLN A 156 5.96 -3.15 10.00
C GLN A 156 6.97 -3.60 11.06
N ILE A 157 6.96 -3.00 12.25
CA ILE A 157 7.99 -3.21 13.28
C ILE A 157 7.44 -3.75 14.59
N ALA A 158 6.22 -3.39 15.01
CA ALA A 158 5.71 -3.82 16.29
C ALA A 158 5.68 -5.36 16.39
N VAL A 159 6.46 -5.86 17.35
CA VAL A 159 6.70 -7.29 17.54
C VAL A 159 5.47 -7.90 18.20
N LYS A 160 4.82 -8.83 17.51
CA LYS A 160 3.81 -9.70 18.13
C LYS A 160 4.53 -10.81 18.91
N ALA A 161 3.99 -11.21 20.06
CA ALA A 161 4.55 -12.29 20.87
C ALA A 161 4.55 -13.62 20.09
N ALA A 162 5.66 -13.92 19.43
CA ALA A 162 5.89 -15.11 18.61
C ALA A 162 7.37 -15.51 18.68
N ALA A 163 7.70 -16.74 18.28
CA ALA A 163 9.10 -17.19 18.17
C ALA A 163 9.86 -16.39 17.09
N ALA A 164 11.18 -16.23 17.23
CA ALA A 164 12.01 -15.41 16.34
C ALA A 164 11.94 -15.86 14.86
N GLU A 165 11.84 -17.17 14.60
CA GLU A 165 11.67 -17.70 13.23
C GLU A 165 10.34 -17.28 12.61
N GLU A 166 9.25 -17.29 13.39
CA GLU A 166 7.93 -16.88 12.93
C GLU A 166 7.86 -15.36 12.75
N GLN A 167 8.50 -14.60 13.64
CA GLN A 167 8.68 -13.15 13.46
C GLN A 167 9.39 -12.83 12.14
N LEU A 168 10.42 -13.60 11.78
CA LEU A 168 11.15 -13.42 10.54
C LEU A 168 10.31 -13.79 9.31
N TYR A 169 9.59 -14.90 9.35
CA TYR A 169 8.68 -15.28 8.26
C TYR A 169 7.59 -14.22 8.04
N GLU A 170 6.97 -13.72 9.11
CA GLU A 170 5.99 -12.64 9.06
C GLU A 170 6.58 -11.31 8.56
N ALA A 171 7.81 -10.97 8.96
CA ALA A 171 8.50 -9.79 8.46
C ALA A 171 8.75 -9.89 6.94
N VAL A 172 9.17 -11.07 6.46
CA VAL A 172 9.31 -11.35 5.02
C VAL A 172 7.96 -11.24 4.31
N ALA A 173 6.89 -11.81 4.86
CA ALA A 173 5.57 -11.73 4.25
C ALA A 173 5.06 -10.28 4.10
N ARG A 174 5.33 -9.41 5.09
CA ARG A 174 4.94 -7.98 5.04
C ARG A 174 5.78 -7.16 4.06
N LEU A 175 7.07 -7.45 3.99
CA LEU A 175 8.03 -6.75 3.12
C LEU A 175 8.26 -7.45 1.77
N GLU A 176 7.40 -8.42 1.45
CA GLU A 176 7.53 -9.26 0.26
C GLU A 176 7.58 -8.42 -1.03
N GLY A 177 8.61 -8.62 -1.84
CA GLY A 177 8.79 -7.86 -3.09
C GLY A 177 9.29 -6.43 -2.94
N LEU A 178 9.65 -5.97 -1.74
CA LEU A 178 10.32 -4.69 -1.55
C LEU A 178 11.81 -4.84 -1.86
N TYR A 179 12.31 -4.17 -2.91
CA TYR A 179 13.73 -4.23 -3.26
C TYR A 179 14.54 -3.21 -2.46
N LEU A 180 15.45 -3.70 -1.61
CA LEU A 180 16.36 -2.88 -0.81
C LEU A 180 17.82 -3.32 -1.05
N PRO A 181 18.81 -2.44 -0.75
CA PRO A 181 20.21 -2.86 -0.71
C PRO A 181 20.41 -4.07 0.22
N ALA A 182 21.22 -5.03 -0.21
CA ALA A 182 21.38 -6.32 0.46
C ALA A 182 21.90 -6.20 1.90
N ASP A 183 22.79 -5.25 2.15
CA ASP A 183 23.37 -4.94 3.46
C ASP A 183 22.34 -4.41 4.45
N VAL A 184 21.33 -3.68 3.98
CA VAL A 184 20.28 -3.06 4.81
C VAL A 184 19.37 -4.12 5.45
N TRP A 185 19.21 -5.31 4.84
CA TRP A 185 18.37 -6.37 5.39
C TRP A 185 18.85 -6.88 6.76
N GLU A 186 20.13 -7.25 6.87
CA GLU A 186 20.69 -7.79 8.12
C GLU A 186 21.21 -6.70 9.07
N SER A 187 21.52 -5.50 8.57
CA SER A 187 22.02 -4.40 9.42
C SER A 187 20.93 -3.49 9.97
N ILE A 188 19.74 -3.45 9.36
CA ILE A 188 18.64 -2.54 9.73
C ILE A 188 17.30 -3.25 9.81
N VAL A 189 16.83 -3.84 8.69
CA VAL A 189 15.42 -4.23 8.53
C VAL A 189 15.01 -5.36 9.49
N PHE A 190 15.75 -6.48 9.46
CA PHE A 190 15.46 -7.62 10.33
C PHE A 190 15.77 -7.36 11.81
N PRO A 191 16.92 -6.76 12.19
CA PRO A 191 17.20 -6.39 13.58
C PRO A 191 16.17 -5.46 14.22
N ALA A 192 15.57 -4.54 13.45
CA ALA A 192 14.52 -3.66 13.97
C ALA A 192 13.24 -4.44 14.32
N ARG A 193 12.95 -5.52 13.58
CA ARG A 193 11.67 -6.26 13.60
C ARG A 193 11.71 -7.54 14.45
N ILE A 194 12.89 -8.12 14.66
CA ILE A 194 13.05 -9.44 15.28
C ILE A 194 13.95 -9.31 16.50
N ASN A 195 13.41 -9.67 17.66
CA ASN A 195 14.17 -9.63 18.90
C ASN A 195 15.26 -10.71 18.87
N GLY A 196 16.52 -10.30 19.07
CA GLY A 196 17.65 -11.23 19.06
C GLY A 196 17.95 -11.81 17.67
N TYR A 197 17.66 -11.07 16.59
CA TYR A 197 18.00 -11.48 15.23
C TYR A 197 19.44 -11.96 15.14
N SER A 198 19.63 -13.11 14.49
CA SER A 198 20.95 -13.65 14.17
C SER A 198 20.96 -14.13 12.71
N PRO A 199 22.08 -13.99 12.00
CA PRO A 199 22.22 -14.44 10.61
C PRO A 199 21.81 -15.91 10.38
N GLY A 200 22.07 -16.79 11.36
CA GLY A 200 21.72 -18.20 11.28
C GLY A 200 20.21 -18.49 11.22
N LEU A 201 19.35 -17.59 11.75
CA LEU A 201 17.90 -17.72 11.62
C LEU A 201 17.46 -17.56 10.16
N LEU A 202 18.08 -16.61 9.45
CA LEU A 202 17.79 -16.36 8.04
C LEU A 202 18.26 -17.54 7.18
N ASP A 203 19.46 -18.05 7.44
CA ASP A 203 20.00 -19.19 6.71
C ASP A 203 19.13 -20.44 6.91
N LYS A 204 18.69 -20.70 8.15
CA LYS A 204 17.80 -21.82 8.45
C LYS A 204 16.45 -21.73 7.72
N LEU A 205 15.84 -20.55 7.70
CA LEU A 205 14.58 -20.34 6.97
C LEU A 205 14.76 -20.44 5.46
N CYS A 206 15.86 -19.91 4.93
CA CYS A 206 16.18 -20.03 3.51
C CYS A 206 16.43 -21.49 3.12
N SER A 207 17.20 -22.25 3.91
CA SER A 207 17.49 -23.66 3.64
C SER A 207 16.26 -24.56 3.78
N SER A 208 15.27 -24.14 4.58
CA SER A 208 13.98 -24.84 4.67
C SER A 208 13.11 -24.70 3.43
N GLY A 209 13.46 -23.77 2.52
CA GLY A 209 12.69 -23.49 1.31
C GLY A 209 11.40 -22.70 1.54
N ARG A 210 11.15 -22.17 2.75
CA ARG A 210 9.95 -21.35 3.04
C ARG A 210 10.03 -19.94 2.46
N ILE A 211 11.24 -19.40 2.38
CA ILE A 211 11.52 -18.06 1.85
C ILE A 211 12.63 -18.15 0.81
N VAL A 212 12.58 -17.26 -0.16
CA VAL A 212 13.62 -17.09 -1.17
C VAL A 212 13.90 -15.62 -1.38
N TRP A 213 15.11 -15.30 -1.82
CA TRP A 213 15.46 -13.94 -2.21
C TRP A 213 15.62 -13.85 -3.73
N ARG A 214 15.42 -12.65 -4.28
CA ARG A 214 15.66 -12.33 -5.70
C ARG A 214 16.38 -11.00 -5.81
N VAL A 215 17.32 -10.94 -6.74
CA VAL A 215 18.03 -9.72 -7.10
C VAL A 215 17.39 -9.12 -8.34
N LYS A 216 17.17 -7.80 -8.35
CA LYS A 216 16.79 -7.08 -9.56
C LYS A 216 18.08 -6.63 -10.25
N PRO A 217 18.28 -6.94 -11.55
CA PRO A 217 19.43 -6.40 -12.28
C PRO A 217 19.32 -4.87 -12.30
N ASP A 218 20.37 -4.20 -11.82
CA ASP A 218 20.47 -2.74 -11.81
C ASP A 218 21.49 -2.32 -12.88
N GLU A 219 21.04 -1.56 -13.88
CA GLU A 219 21.86 -1.10 -15.00
C GLU A 219 22.86 -0.03 -14.51
N GLY A 220 23.99 -0.47 -13.94
CA GLY A 220 25.19 0.36 -13.81
C GLY A 220 25.69 0.68 -12.41
N LYS A 221 25.08 0.18 -11.33
CA LYS A 221 25.55 0.46 -9.95
C LYS A 221 26.29 -0.67 -9.24
N ASN A 222 26.33 -1.88 -9.82
CA ASN A 222 26.95 -3.08 -9.25
C ASN A 222 26.62 -3.29 -7.75
N GLN A 223 25.39 -2.93 -7.35
CA GLN A 223 24.89 -3.05 -5.99
C GLN A 223 23.84 -4.14 -5.94
N PHE A 224 23.96 -5.06 -4.98
CA PHE A 224 22.95 -6.07 -4.75
C PHE A 224 21.69 -5.41 -4.19
N ARG A 225 20.69 -5.19 -5.03
CA ARG A 225 19.33 -4.86 -4.59
C ARG A 225 18.49 -6.12 -4.64
N LEU A 226 18.04 -6.55 -3.47
CA LEU A 226 17.27 -7.78 -3.32
C LEU A 226 15.95 -7.55 -2.60
N ALA A 227 14.99 -8.39 -2.95
CA ALA A 227 13.72 -8.53 -2.28
C ALA A 227 13.55 -9.98 -1.81
N TRP A 228 12.84 -10.14 -0.69
CA TRP A 228 12.43 -11.45 -0.19
C TRP A 228 11.03 -11.81 -0.67
N PHE A 229 10.81 -13.09 -0.88
CA PHE A 229 9.55 -13.68 -1.30
C PHE A 229 9.29 -14.95 -0.51
N ARG A 230 8.01 -15.26 -0.32
CA ARG A 230 7.61 -16.60 0.14
C ARG A 230 7.68 -17.55 -1.04
N ALA A 231 7.92 -18.83 -0.77
CA ALA A 231 8.04 -19.83 -1.82
C ALA A 231 6.79 -19.91 -2.71
N GLU A 232 5.59 -19.72 -2.14
CA GLU A 232 4.33 -19.78 -2.89
C GLU A 232 4.17 -18.63 -3.90
N SER A 233 4.92 -17.55 -3.73
CA SER A 233 4.92 -16.37 -4.61
C SER A 233 5.83 -16.51 -5.82
N ILE A 234 6.54 -17.63 -5.97
CA ILE A 234 7.46 -17.88 -7.10
C ILE A 234 6.76 -18.69 -8.20
N ALA A 235 6.99 -18.30 -9.46
CA ALA A 235 6.50 -19.00 -10.63
C ALA A 235 7.53 -20.05 -11.11
N PHE A 236 7.53 -21.24 -10.51
CA PHE A 236 8.48 -22.31 -10.89
C PHE A 236 8.24 -22.87 -12.30
N GLU A 237 7.06 -22.67 -12.87
CA GLU A 237 6.66 -23.19 -14.17
C GLU A 237 7.02 -22.26 -15.33
N SER A 238 7.44 -21.02 -15.06
CA SER A 238 7.80 -20.07 -16.13
C SER A 238 9.21 -20.35 -16.63
N GLU A 239 9.36 -20.51 -17.95
CA GLU A 239 10.66 -20.50 -18.60
C GLU A 239 11.21 -19.07 -18.64
N GLU A 240 12.32 -18.81 -17.93
CA GLU A 240 13.04 -17.55 -18.09
C GLU A 240 13.71 -17.51 -19.47
N ASN A 241 13.39 -16.46 -20.24
CA ASN A 241 14.10 -16.10 -21.47
C ASN A 241 15.50 -15.59 -21.13
N SER A 242 16.43 -16.52 -20.87
CA SER A 242 17.86 -16.22 -20.70
C SER A 242 18.54 -15.67 -21.96
N GLU A 243 17.83 -15.63 -23.10
CA GLU A 243 18.33 -15.15 -24.40
C GLU A 243 18.53 -13.63 -24.45
N SER A 244 17.87 -12.86 -23.57
CA SER A 244 17.95 -11.39 -23.57
C SER A 244 19.17 -10.83 -22.84
N LEU A 245 20.00 -11.67 -22.21
CA LEU A 245 21.15 -11.22 -21.41
C LEU A 245 22.48 -11.52 -22.11
N ASN A 246 23.34 -10.50 -22.20
CA ASN A 246 24.72 -10.63 -22.67
C ASN A 246 25.55 -11.42 -21.65
N LEU A 247 25.49 -12.76 -21.74
CA LEU A 247 26.28 -13.67 -20.92
C LEU A 247 27.59 -14.05 -21.63
N SER A 248 28.70 -14.05 -20.88
CA SER A 248 29.97 -14.63 -21.31
C SER A 248 29.84 -16.15 -21.50
N GLU A 249 30.77 -16.76 -22.24
CA GLU A 249 30.77 -18.21 -22.45
C GLU A 249 30.85 -19.00 -21.14
N LYS A 250 31.66 -18.53 -20.18
CA LYS A 250 31.80 -19.16 -18.87
C LYS A 250 30.49 -19.08 -18.06
N GLU A 251 29.84 -17.93 -18.05
CA GLU A 251 28.53 -17.74 -17.41
C GLU A 251 27.46 -18.65 -18.02
N LYS A 252 27.40 -18.73 -19.35
CA LYS A 252 26.47 -19.62 -20.08
C LYS A 252 26.69 -21.08 -19.72
N ASN A 253 27.94 -21.52 -19.63
CA ASN A 253 28.28 -22.89 -19.25
C ASN A 253 27.81 -23.24 -17.84
N ILE A 254 28.09 -22.38 -16.86
CA ILE A 254 27.67 -22.59 -15.46
C ILE A 254 26.14 -22.54 -15.33
N TYR A 255 25.47 -21.60 -15.98
CA TYR A 255 24.01 -21.51 -15.96
C TYR A 255 23.34 -22.71 -16.61
N THR A 256 23.87 -23.19 -17.75
CA THR A 256 23.38 -24.41 -18.42
C THR A 256 23.59 -25.65 -17.56
N LEU A 257 24.71 -25.73 -16.83
CA LEU A 257 24.99 -26.81 -15.88
C LEU A 257 23.96 -26.84 -14.76
N LEU A 258 23.62 -25.67 -14.20
CA LEU A 258 22.56 -25.53 -13.18
C LEU A 258 21.18 -25.86 -13.73
N LYS A 259 20.83 -25.44 -14.95
CA LYS A 259 19.55 -25.80 -15.59
C LYS A 259 19.40 -27.32 -15.80
N LYS A 260 20.47 -28.01 -16.20
CA LYS A 260 20.43 -29.46 -16.46
C LYS A 260 20.40 -30.32 -15.21
N ARG A 261 21.14 -29.92 -14.17
CA ARG A 261 21.32 -30.74 -12.95
C ARG A 261 20.41 -30.31 -11.81
N GLY A 262 19.94 -29.06 -11.82
CA GLY A 262 19.27 -28.44 -10.69
C GLY A 262 20.25 -27.93 -9.62
N SER A 263 19.78 -27.91 -8.38
CA SER A 263 20.47 -27.40 -7.20
C SER A 263 21.85 -28.05 -6.97
N ALA A 264 22.91 -27.24 -6.81
CA ALA A 264 24.28 -27.75 -6.65
C ALA A 264 25.14 -26.92 -5.68
N PHE A 265 25.97 -27.61 -4.88
CA PHE A 265 26.97 -26.97 -4.03
C PHE A 265 28.16 -26.43 -4.83
N THR A 266 28.83 -25.41 -4.29
CA THR A 266 30.03 -24.82 -4.92
C THR A 266 31.13 -25.84 -5.22
N HIS A 267 31.42 -26.79 -4.31
CA HIS A 267 32.46 -27.81 -4.54
C HIS A 267 32.10 -28.74 -5.72
N VAL A 268 30.82 -29.09 -5.88
CA VAL A 268 30.34 -29.90 -7.01
C VAL A 268 30.53 -29.12 -8.32
N LEU A 269 30.17 -27.84 -8.32
CA LEU A 269 30.35 -26.97 -9.49
C LEU A 269 31.83 -26.83 -9.85
N THR A 270 32.74 -26.69 -8.89
CA THR A 270 34.19 -26.65 -9.15
C THR A 270 34.72 -27.94 -9.78
N SER A 271 34.27 -29.11 -9.29
CA SER A 271 34.70 -30.40 -9.84
C SER A 271 34.22 -30.62 -11.27
N LEU A 272 33.04 -30.10 -11.63
CA LEU A 272 32.46 -30.27 -12.97
C LEU A 272 33.00 -29.25 -13.97
N SER A 273 33.22 -28.00 -13.56
CA SER A 273 33.72 -26.96 -14.44
C SER A 273 35.24 -27.02 -14.62
N GLY A 274 35.95 -27.69 -13.71
CA GLY A 274 37.41 -27.68 -13.64
C GLY A 274 38.00 -26.33 -13.21
N MET A 275 37.15 -25.40 -12.76
CA MET A 275 37.56 -24.04 -12.38
C MET A 275 37.94 -23.96 -10.90
N PRO A 276 38.92 -23.12 -10.54
CA PRO A 276 39.20 -22.78 -9.15
C PRO A 276 37.98 -22.14 -8.47
N ALA A 277 37.79 -22.42 -7.18
CA ALA A 277 36.65 -21.92 -6.41
C ALA A 277 36.51 -20.39 -6.40
N GLY A 278 37.62 -19.64 -6.42
CA GLY A 278 37.60 -18.18 -6.47
C GLY A 278 37.00 -17.65 -7.79
N GLU A 279 37.50 -18.15 -8.92
CA GLU A 279 37.00 -17.77 -10.24
C GLU A 279 35.52 -18.15 -10.41
N LEU A 280 35.13 -19.33 -9.91
CA LEU A 280 33.73 -19.75 -9.93
C LEU A 280 32.84 -18.81 -9.10
N LEU A 281 33.28 -18.40 -7.91
CA LEU A 281 32.51 -17.48 -7.07
C LEU A 281 32.33 -16.10 -7.72
N ASP A 282 33.33 -15.61 -8.45
CA ASP A 282 33.22 -14.36 -9.21
C ASP A 282 32.17 -14.50 -10.33
N ILE A 283 32.16 -15.63 -11.06
CA ILE A 283 31.14 -15.92 -12.09
C ILE A 283 29.74 -16.03 -11.47
N LEU A 284 29.62 -16.73 -10.34
CA LEU A 284 28.34 -16.88 -9.63
C LEU A 284 27.85 -15.52 -9.12
N LYS A 285 28.74 -14.66 -8.63
CA LYS A 285 28.41 -13.29 -8.24
C LYS A 285 27.80 -12.50 -9.41
N GLU A 286 28.42 -12.53 -10.59
CA GLU A 286 27.89 -11.84 -11.78
C GLU A 286 26.54 -12.41 -12.22
N LEU A 287 26.34 -13.74 -12.15
CA LEU A 287 25.05 -14.37 -12.43
C LEU A 287 23.97 -13.97 -11.41
N VAL A 288 24.31 -13.82 -10.12
CA VAL A 288 23.40 -13.30 -9.08
C VAL A 288 23.02 -11.85 -9.36
N LEU A 289 23.98 -11.00 -9.74
CA LEU A 289 23.73 -9.59 -10.09
C LEU A 289 22.81 -9.46 -11.30
N LYS A 290 22.90 -10.39 -12.25
CA LYS A 290 21.99 -10.51 -13.40
C LYS A 290 20.62 -11.10 -13.04
N GLY A 291 20.43 -11.54 -11.79
CA GLY A 291 19.18 -12.12 -11.30
C GLY A 291 18.89 -13.54 -11.80
N LEU A 292 19.87 -14.23 -12.39
CA LEU A 292 19.69 -15.54 -13.04
C LEU A 292 19.84 -16.73 -12.11
N ILE A 293 20.57 -16.57 -11.01
CA ILE A 293 20.76 -17.63 -10.03
C ILE A 293 20.50 -17.10 -8.62
N VAL A 294 20.14 -18.03 -7.74
CA VAL A 294 19.93 -17.79 -6.31
C VAL A 294 20.62 -18.87 -5.50
N ASN A 295 20.65 -18.68 -4.18
CA ASN A 295 21.20 -19.65 -3.25
C ASN A 295 20.21 -19.90 -2.10
N ASP A 296 20.16 -21.13 -1.60
CA ASP A 296 19.33 -21.52 -0.45
C ASP A 296 19.87 -21.06 0.91
N SER A 297 20.97 -20.30 0.92
CA SER A 297 21.56 -19.62 2.06
C SER A 297 21.88 -18.17 1.73
N PHE A 298 21.91 -17.30 2.75
CA PHE A 298 22.37 -15.92 2.58
C PHE A 298 23.90 -15.79 2.73
N ALA A 299 24.58 -16.87 3.14
CA ALA A 299 26.02 -16.87 3.38
C ALA A 299 26.87 -16.39 2.18
N PRO A 300 26.58 -16.77 0.91
CA PRO A 300 27.34 -16.25 -0.23
C PRO A 300 27.20 -14.74 -0.43
N LEU A 301 26.01 -14.17 -0.19
CA LEU A 301 25.80 -12.73 -0.27
C LEU A 301 26.57 -11.99 0.82
N ARG A 302 26.60 -12.50 2.06
CA ARG A 302 27.46 -11.95 3.13
C ARG A 302 28.93 -11.96 2.76
N PHE A 303 29.36 -12.99 2.02
CA PHE A 303 30.72 -13.07 1.51
C PHE A 303 30.98 -11.97 0.46
N PHE A 304 30.09 -11.77 -0.51
CA PHE A 304 30.23 -10.74 -1.54
C PHE A 304 30.14 -9.31 -1.01
N LEU A 305 29.31 -9.06 0.01
CA LEU A 305 29.17 -7.73 0.61
C LEU A 305 30.40 -7.30 1.42
N ASN A 306 31.14 -8.25 1.98
CA ASN A 306 32.38 -7.99 2.73
C ASN A 306 33.63 -7.88 1.84
N GLU A 307 33.45 -7.43 0.59
CA GLU A 307 34.50 -7.41 -0.42
C GLU A 307 35.73 -6.58 -0.01
N GLU A 308 35.57 -5.50 0.74
CA GLU A 308 36.70 -4.66 1.21
C GLU A 308 37.56 -5.39 2.25
N ALA A 309 36.92 -6.01 3.24
CA ALA A 309 37.58 -6.86 4.22
C ALA A 309 38.28 -8.04 3.54
N TYR A 310 37.70 -8.51 2.43
CA TYR A 310 38.28 -9.56 1.62
C TYR A 310 39.47 -9.07 0.80
N LYS A 311 39.33 -7.94 0.08
CA LYS A 311 40.39 -7.33 -0.75
C LYS A 311 41.65 -7.02 0.05
N ALA A 312 41.51 -6.67 1.34
CA ALA A 312 42.61 -6.47 2.28
C ALA A 312 43.43 -7.74 2.62
N LEU A 313 42.92 -8.95 2.36
CA LEU A 313 43.65 -10.21 2.60
C LEU A 313 44.65 -10.52 1.47
N ASN A 314 45.75 -11.19 1.81
CA ASN A 314 46.71 -11.68 0.81
C ASN A 314 46.13 -12.85 0.00
N THR A 315 46.64 -13.10 -1.21
CA THR A 315 46.13 -14.13 -2.15
C THR A 315 46.01 -15.52 -1.51
N MET A 316 47.01 -15.94 -0.71
CA MET A 316 47.00 -17.24 -0.04
C MET A 316 45.95 -17.34 1.09
N GLN A 317 45.75 -16.25 1.84
CA GLN A 317 44.75 -16.18 2.90
C GLN A 317 43.33 -16.22 2.33
N LYS A 318 43.11 -15.51 1.20
CA LYS A 318 41.88 -15.57 0.42
C LYS A 318 41.58 -17.00 -0.03
N ALA A 319 42.53 -17.64 -0.72
CA ALA A 319 42.35 -19.00 -1.21
C ALA A 319 42.02 -19.98 -0.08
N ARG A 320 42.69 -19.87 1.08
CA ARG A 320 42.43 -20.72 2.25
C ARG A 320 41.04 -20.49 2.86
N LYS A 321 40.57 -19.24 2.94
CA LYS A 321 39.25 -18.91 3.48
C LYS A 321 38.12 -19.40 2.58
N ILE A 322 38.23 -19.20 1.26
CA ILE A 322 37.30 -19.77 0.28
C ILE A 322 37.31 -21.30 0.37
N ALA A 323 38.49 -21.93 0.40
CA ALA A 323 38.59 -23.38 0.49
C ALA A 323 37.92 -23.91 1.76
N ALA A 324 38.09 -23.25 2.91
CA ALA A 324 37.43 -23.62 4.16
C ALA A 324 35.90 -23.53 4.06
N MET A 325 35.36 -22.43 3.51
CA MET A 325 33.90 -22.26 3.36
C MET A 325 33.29 -23.25 2.37
N VAL A 326 33.98 -23.50 1.25
CA VAL A 326 33.52 -24.42 0.19
C VAL A 326 33.58 -25.87 0.66
N SER A 327 34.64 -26.26 1.39
CA SER A 327 34.77 -27.62 1.95
C SER A 327 33.87 -27.84 3.17
N GLY A 328 33.60 -26.80 3.96
CA GLY A 328 32.65 -26.84 5.08
C GLY A 328 31.18 -26.86 4.67
N MET A 329 30.87 -26.80 3.36
CA MET A 329 29.50 -26.70 2.82
C MET A 329 28.71 -25.51 3.37
N GLU A 330 29.39 -24.46 3.82
CA GLU A 330 28.79 -23.29 4.49
C GLU A 330 28.14 -22.32 3.49
N MET A 331 28.32 -22.54 2.18
CA MET A 331 27.87 -21.64 1.11
C MET A 331 26.51 -22.02 0.48
N GLY A 332 25.80 -22.98 1.05
CA GLY A 332 24.51 -23.44 0.51
C GLY A 332 24.60 -24.01 -0.91
N ARG A 333 23.44 -24.19 -1.53
CA ARG A 333 23.27 -24.71 -2.89
C ARG A 333 22.80 -23.60 -3.82
N TRP A 334 23.42 -23.56 -5.00
CA TRP A 334 23.07 -22.68 -6.09
C TRP A 334 21.98 -23.29 -6.94
N GLU A 335 21.00 -22.46 -7.30
CA GLU A 335 19.83 -22.85 -8.08
C GLU A 335 19.54 -21.78 -9.15
N PRO A 336 18.96 -22.17 -10.29
CA PRO A 336 18.36 -21.18 -11.20
C PRO A 336 17.36 -20.30 -10.46
N ALA A 337 17.38 -19.01 -10.75
CA ALA A 337 16.33 -18.12 -10.29
C ALA A 337 15.06 -18.41 -11.11
N TYR A 338 13.92 -18.32 -10.43
CA TYR A 338 12.61 -18.32 -11.06
C TYR A 338 11.90 -17.02 -10.68
N PRO A 339 11.21 -16.36 -11.61
CA PRO A 339 10.65 -15.04 -11.35
C PRO A 339 9.51 -15.12 -10.33
N PRO A 340 9.26 -14.04 -9.57
CA PRO A 340 8.05 -13.95 -8.78
C PRO A 340 6.82 -13.94 -9.68
N LYS A 341 5.71 -14.52 -9.20
CA LYS A 341 4.42 -14.47 -9.90
C LYS A 341 4.01 -13.00 -10.13
N PRO A 342 3.62 -12.62 -11.35
CA PRO A 342 3.14 -11.28 -11.61
C PRO A 342 1.89 -11.04 -10.76
N LEU A 343 1.88 -9.92 -10.04
CA LEU A 343 0.72 -9.55 -9.24
C LEU A 343 -0.38 -8.99 -10.13
N SER A 344 -1.61 -9.46 -9.93
CA SER A 344 -2.78 -8.71 -10.39
C SER A 344 -2.90 -7.37 -9.65
N MET A 345 -3.61 -6.41 -10.25
CA MET A 345 -3.93 -5.10 -9.66
C MET A 345 -4.44 -5.22 -8.22
N GLN A 346 -5.34 -6.18 -7.98
CA GLN A 346 -5.96 -6.38 -6.67
C GLN A 346 -4.96 -6.94 -5.64
N GLU A 347 -4.10 -7.87 -6.05
CA GLU A 347 -3.05 -8.40 -5.17
C GLU A 347 -1.99 -7.34 -4.85
N PHE A 348 -1.62 -6.52 -5.84
CA PHE A 348 -0.74 -5.37 -5.63
C PHE A 348 -1.32 -4.39 -4.59
N ILE A 349 -2.59 -4.00 -4.74
CA ILE A 349 -3.27 -3.12 -3.78
C ILE A 349 -3.33 -3.77 -2.39
N ARG A 350 -3.65 -5.07 -2.29
CA ARG A 350 -3.69 -5.79 -1.02
C ARG A 350 -2.33 -5.86 -0.35
N ARG A 351 -1.25 -6.08 -1.11
CA ARG A 351 0.13 -6.07 -0.59
C ARG A 351 0.51 -4.68 -0.05
N CYS A 352 0.19 -3.61 -0.78
CA CYS A 352 0.41 -2.24 -0.31
C CYS A 352 -0.42 -1.94 0.94
N GLY A 353 -1.70 -2.31 0.96
CA GLY A 353 -2.58 -2.17 2.12
C GLY A 353 -2.05 -2.94 3.34
N LEU A 354 -1.52 -4.15 3.14
CA LEU A 354 -0.88 -4.91 4.22
C LEU A 354 0.35 -4.18 4.77
N ARG A 355 1.20 -3.63 3.91
CA ARG A 355 2.46 -2.97 4.31
C ARG A 355 2.27 -1.59 4.93
N TYR A 356 1.44 -0.74 4.33
CA TYR A 356 1.30 0.67 4.70
C TYR A 356 -0.01 0.98 5.43
N GLY A 357 -1.04 0.15 5.27
CA GLY A 357 -2.39 0.44 5.76
C GLY A 357 -3.17 1.44 4.90
N MET A 358 -2.48 2.05 3.93
CA MET A 358 -3.01 3.04 3.01
C MET A 358 -2.34 2.96 1.64
N LEU A 359 -2.95 3.61 0.65
CA LEU A 359 -2.39 3.85 -0.66
C LEU A 359 -2.50 5.34 -1.02
N SER A 360 -1.44 5.83 -1.64
CA SER A 360 -1.35 7.14 -2.28
C SER A 360 -0.50 7.03 -3.55
N LYS A 361 -0.45 8.09 -4.34
CA LYS A 361 0.39 8.14 -5.53
C LYS A 361 1.86 7.90 -5.18
N GLU A 362 2.35 8.51 -4.11
CA GLU A 362 3.73 8.37 -3.61
C GLU A 362 4.04 6.92 -3.24
N ILE A 363 3.12 6.22 -2.57
CA ILE A 363 3.30 4.80 -2.22
C ILE A 363 3.39 3.93 -3.48
N THR A 364 2.55 4.19 -4.49
CA THR A 364 2.61 3.40 -5.75
C THR A 364 3.92 3.59 -6.50
N VAL A 365 4.50 4.80 -6.44
CA VAL A 365 5.84 5.08 -7.00
C VAL A 365 6.92 4.42 -6.15
N LEU A 366 6.81 4.48 -4.82
CA LEU A 366 7.76 3.84 -3.90
C LEU A 366 7.83 2.32 -4.06
N GLU A 367 6.70 1.70 -4.40
CA GLU A 367 6.57 0.26 -4.65
C GLU A 367 6.98 -0.17 -6.07
N ASP A 368 7.42 0.76 -6.93
CA ASP A 368 7.74 0.46 -8.35
C ASP A 368 6.56 -0.25 -9.04
N SER A 369 5.35 0.32 -8.88
CA SER A 369 4.10 -0.26 -9.35
C SER A 369 4.17 -0.66 -10.83
N PRO A 370 3.74 -1.89 -11.19
CA PRO A 370 3.61 -2.28 -12.60
C PRO A 370 2.43 -1.59 -13.31
N TYR A 371 1.60 -0.87 -12.55
CA TYR A 371 0.42 -0.17 -13.02
C TYR A 371 0.56 1.34 -12.82
N THR A 372 -0.09 2.11 -13.68
CA THR A 372 -0.14 3.56 -13.55
C THR A 372 -1.10 4.00 -12.44
N TRP A 373 -0.85 5.16 -11.84
CA TRP A 373 -1.72 5.70 -10.78
C TRP A 373 -3.20 5.82 -11.20
N PRO A 374 -3.57 6.28 -12.41
CA PRO A 374 -4.96 6.31 -12.85
C PRO A 374 -5.65 4.93 -12.86
N GLU A 375 -4.95 3.87 -13.26
CA GLU A 375 -5.48 2.50 -13.25
C GLU A 375 -5.70 2.01 -11.82
N VAL A 376 -4.72 2.23 -10.95
CA VAL A 376 -4.81 1.89 -9.52
C VAL A 376 -5.95 2.67 -8.86
N TYR A 377 -6.11 3.96 -9.19
CA TYR A 377 -7.15 4.83 -8.67
C TYR A 377 -8.56 4.33 -9.02
N GLU A 378 -8.82 3.97 -10.28
CA GLU A 378 -10.14 3.44 -10.67
C GLU A 378 -10.44 2.11 -9.97
N LYS A 379 -9.43 1.26 -9.73
CA LYS A 379 -9.62 0.04 -8.95
C LYS A 379 -9.90 0.34 -7.47
N LEU A 380 -9.18 1.28 -6.87
CA LEU A 380 -9.40 1.71 -5.48
C LEU A 380 -10.79 2.31 -5.28
N LYS A 381 -11.30 3.06 -6.26
CA LYS A 381 -12.68 3.58 -6.27
C LYS A 381 -13.73 2.46 -6.35
N GLN A 382 -13.47 1.38 -7.08
CA GLN A 382 -14.33 0.20 -7.03
C GLN A 382 -14.31 -0.47 -5.65
N MET A 383 -13.13 -0.57 -5.03
CA MET A 383 -12.96 -1.11 -3.68
C MET A 383 -13.58 -0.21 -2.59
N GLU A 384 -13.74 1.08 -2.86
CA GLU A 384 -14.51 2.00 -2.02
C GLU A 384 -16.00 1.65 -2.06
N TYR A 385 -16.57 1.36 -3.23
CA TYR A 385 -17.98 0.94 -3.34
C TYR A 385 -18.28 -0.39 -2.63
N SER A 386 -17.32 -1.32 -2.57
CA SER A 386 -17.44 -2.56 -1.80
C SER A 386 -17.16 -2.38 -0.30
N GLY A 387 -16.72 -1.19 0.13
CA GLY A 387 -16.35 -0.90 1.51
C GLY A 387 -14.98 -1.48 1.95
N GLU A 388 -14.20 -2.05 1.03
CA GLU A 388 -12.85 -2.57 1.31
C GLU A 388 -11.84 -1.44 1.59
N MET A 389 -12.06 -0.25 1.03
CA MET A 389 -11.22 0.94 1.20
C MET A 389 -12.07 2.17 1.52
N ARG A 390 -11.51 3.12 2.25
CA ARG A 390 -12.08 4.46 2.43
C ARG A 390 -11.21 5.48 1.75
N ARG A 391 -11.81 6.33 0.92
CA ARG A 391 -11.14 7.42 0.24
C ARG A 391 -11.18 8.68 1.11
N GLY A 392 -10.14 9.51 1.08
CA GLY A 392 -10.10 10.76 1.83
C GLY A 392 -8.73 11.44 1.82
N TYR A 393 -8.64 12.61 2.46
CA TYR A 393 -7.39 13.33 2.70
C TYR A 393 -6.93 13.07 4.14
N PHE A 394 -6.46 11.84 4.41
CA PHE A 394 -6.22 11.40 5.80
C PHE A 394 -5.01 12.05 6.45
N PHE A 395 -3.92 12.28 5.71
CA PHE A 395 -2.71 12.93 6.22
C PHE A 395 -2.35 14.15 5.38
N THR A 396 -1.91 15.24 6.02
CA THR A 396 -1.35 16.40 5.30
C THR A 396 0.03 16.09 4.69
N GLY A 397 0.50 16.89 3.75
CA GLY A 397 1.84 16.76 3.15
C GLY A 397 1.98 15.65 2.09
N ILE A 398 1.00 14.75 1.98
CA ILE A 398 0.89 13.76 0.90
C ILE A 398 0.00 14.34 -0.19
N SER A 399 0.42 14.24 -1.46
CA SER A 399 -0.30 14.89 -2.55
C SER A 399 -1.54 14.11 -2.96
N GLY A 400 -2.64 14.85 -3.14
CA GLY A 400 -3.88 14.30 -3.67
C GLY A 400 -4.61 13.36 -2.72
N ILE A 401 -5.51 12.58 -3.30
CA ILE A 401 -6.44 11.71 -2.58
C ILE A 401 -5.76 10.42 -2.13
N GLN A 402 -6.11 9.97 -0.92
CA GLN A 402 -5.56 8.78 -0.29
C GLN A 402 -6.67 7.74 -0.09
N PHE A 403 -6.29 6.47 0.01
CA PHE A 403 -7.20 5.37 0.31
C PHE A 403 -6.67 4.59 1.50
N MET A 404 -7.46 4.42 2.55
CA MET A 404 -7.08 3.68 3.76
C MET A 404 -7.98 2.48 3.99
N LEU A 405 -7.42 1.42 4.57
CA LEU A 405 -8.19 0.27 5.04
C LEU A 405 -9.10 0.70 6.21
N PRO A 406 -10.40 0.36 6.22
CA PRO A 406 -11.32 0.72 7.30
C PRO A 406 -10.82 0.31 8.69
N ASP A 407 -10.27 -0.90 8.82
CA ASP A 407 -9.74 -1.41 10.09
C ASP A 407 -8.55 -0.60 10.60
N VAL A 408 -7.76 -0.04 9.69
CA VAL A 408 -6.62 0.82 10.05
C VAL A 408 -7.14 2.15 10.58
N LEU A 409 -8.11 2.74 9.89
CA LEU A 409 -8.70 4.02 10.29
C LEU A 409 -9.31 3.94 11.69
N ASN A 410 -9.99 2.83 12.01
CA ASN A 410 -10.64 2.63 13.31
C ASN A 410 -9.65 2.52 14.48
N LYS A 411 -8.38 2.14 14.22
CA LYS A 411 -7.34 1.99 15.25
C LYS A 411 -6.44 3.22 15.40
N MET A 412 -6.65 4.26 14.59
CA MET A 412 -5.80 5.45 14.61
C MET A 412 -5.84 6.21 15.94
N ASP A 413 -6.91 6.07 16.70
CA ASP A 413 -7.14 6.77 17.98
C ASP A 413 -6.67 5.95 19.21
N GLU A 414 -6.05 4.78 19.00
CA GLU A 414 -5.45 4.00 20.07
C GLU A 414 -4.22 4.71 20.68
N LYS A 415 -3.91 4.38 21.94
CA LYS A 415 -2.79 4.99 22.66
C LYS A 415 -1.44 4.58 22.04
N LYS A 416 -0.74 5.55 21.46
CA LYS A 416 0.58 5.39 20.84
C LYS A 416 1.71 5.59 21.86
N PRO A 417 2.88 4.95 21.70
CA PRO A 417 4.04 5.21 22.55
C PRO A 417 4.55 6.63 22.32
N ASP A 418 5.02 7.33 23.35
CA ASP A 418 5.47 8.72 23.19
C ASP A 418 6.72 8.83 22.30
N TYR A 419 7.61 7.84 22.35
CA TYR A 419 8.86 7.81 21.59
C TYR A 419 8.99 6.61 20.67
N LEU A 420 9.60 6.83 19.50
CA LEU A 420 10.04 5.78 18.57
C LEU A 420 11.47 6.04 18.14
N VAL A 421 12.26 4.98 17.93
CA VAL A 421 13.62 5.08 17.39
C VAL A 421 13.72 4.22 16.15
N LEU A 422 14.01 4.84 15.01
CA LEU A 422 14.13 4.16 13.72
C LEU A 422 15.44 4.54 13.03
N ASN A 423 15.94 3.63 12.20
CA ASN A 423 16.99 3.98 11.26
C ASN A 423 16.36 4.76 10.09
N ALA A 424 17.05 5.78 9.58
CA ALA A 424 16.55 6.61 8.49
C ALA A 424 16.39 5.84 7.16
N SER A 425 17.09 4.73 6.96
CA SER A 425 16.92 3.87 5.79
C SER A 425 15.87 2.77 5.96
N ASP A 426 15.26 2.62 7.14
CA ASP A 426 14.22 1.61 7.35
C ASP A 426 12.96 1.92 6.52
N PRO A 427 12.33 0.93 5.85
CA PRO A 427 11.10 1.15 5.07
C PRO A 427 9.88 1.56 5.89
N ALA A 428 9.88 1.39 7.21
CA ALA A 428 8.82 1.86 8.08
C ALA A 428 8.90 3.37 8.39
N GLN A 429 9.98 4.05 7.98
CA GLN A 429 10.20 5.47 8.23
C GLN A 429 9.63 6.30 7.05
N PRO A 430 8.61 7.17 7.26
CA PRO A 430 7.93 7.86 6.15
C PRO A 430 8.50 9.23 5.75
N CYS A 431 9.11 9.98 6.67
CA CYS A 431 9.62 11.33 6.42
C CYS A 431 10.75 11.32 5.38
N GLY A 432 10.70 12.23 4.41
CA GLY A 432 11.62 12.25 3.27
C GLY A 432 11.38 11.17 2.21
N ARG A 433 10.38 10.28 2.41
CA ARG A 433 10.04 9.19 1.47
C ARG A 433 8.60 9.27 0.97
N ILE A 434 7.65 9.19 1.90
CA ILE A 434 6.21 9.28 1.64
C ILE A 434 5.72 10.69 1.97
N VAL A 435 6.20 11.26 3.08
CA VAL A 435 5.87 12.60 3.54
C VAL A 435 7.11 13.48 3.38
N PRO A 436 7.04 14.65 2.74
CA PRO A 436 8.17 15.57 2.69
C PRO A 436 8.57 16.06 4.08
N HIS A 437 9.84 16.43 4.28
CA HIS A 437 10.25 17.08 5.52
C HIS A 437 9.53 18.43 5.65
N SER A 438 8.95 18.70 6.82
CA SER A 438 8.40 20.02 7.13
C SER A 438 9.54 21.04 7.33
N GLU A 439 9.30 22.30 6.98
CA GLU A 439 10.25 23.41 7.23
C GLU A 439 10.54 23.61 8.73
N GLN A 440 9.65 23.15 9.61
CA GLN A 440 9.77 23.26 11.06
C GLN A 440 10.45 22.04 11.71
N GLU A 441 10.75 21.00 10.93
CA GLU A 441 11.34 19.75 11.42
C GLU A 441 12.82 19.65 11.06
N LEU A 442 13.55 18.74 11.72
CA LEU A 442 14.94 18.45 11.36
C LEU A 442 14.97 17.72 10.02
N PRO A 443 15.51 18.31 8.94
CA PRO A 443 15.69 17.57 7.70
C PRO A 443 16.81 16.55 7.88
N PHE A 444 16.65 15.36 7.30
CA PHE A 444 17.72 14.36 7.26
C PHE A 444 17.70 13.56 5.97
N THR A 445 18.86 13.00 5.64
CA THR A 445 18.99 12.06 4.52
C THR A 445 18.73 10.63 5.01
N CYS A 446 17.99 9.86 4.21
CA CYS A 446 17.64 8.46 4.49
C CYS A 446 18.83 7.51 4.24
N VAL A 447 19.89 7.63 5.06
CA VAL A 447 21.11 6.80 4.95
C VAL A 447 21.28 5.87 6.16
N PRO A 448 21.94 4.70 6.00
CA PRO A 448 22.10 3.70 7.07
C PRO A 448 22.80 4.24 8.33
N GLY A 449 23.65 5.24 8.15
CA GLY A 449 24.38 5.92 9.24
C GLY A 449 23.54 6.89 10.05
N THR A 450 22.26 7.09 9.75
CA THR A 450 21.40 8.03 10.49
C THR A 450 20.34 7.28 11.28
N ALA A 451 20.26 7.54 12.58
CA ALA A 451 19.16 7.10 13.44
C ALA A 451 18.31 8.32 13.84
N VAL A 452 17.01 8.14 13.88
CA VAL A 452 16.02 9.19 14.14
C VAL A 452 15.19 8.79 15.34
N VAL A 453 15.13 9.69 16.32
CA VAL A 453 14.22 9.58 17.47
C VAL A 453 13.04 10.49 17.21
N PHE A 454 11.86 9.88 17.21
CA PHE A 454 10.58 10.55 17.04
C PHE A 454 9.91 10.71 18.41
N PHE A 455 9.31 11.88 18.64
CA PHE A 455 8.37 12.12 19.73
C PHE A 455 7.01 12.42 19.14
N ARG A 456 5.99 11.65 19.51
CA ARG A 456 4.66 11.76 18.91
C ARG A 456 4.69 11.76 17.38
N GLY A 457 5.61 10.96 16.81
CA GLY A 457 5.76 10.74 15.38
C GLY A 457 6.54 11.82 14.62
N ARG A 458 6.98 12.88 15.31
CA ARG A 458 7.80 13.97 14.76
C ARG A 458 9.27 13.79 15.13
N PRO A 459 10.23 14.04 14.20
CA PRO A 459 11.65 13.88 14.49
C PRO A 459 12.13 14.95 15.48
N VAL A 460 12.64 14.52 16.64
CA VAL A 460 13.14 15.41 17.70
C VAL A 460 14.65 15.36 17.90
N MET A 461 15.27 14.22 17.55
CA MET A 461 16.71 14.02 17.66
C MET A 461 17.21 13.11 16.54
N LEU A 462 18.34 13.47 15.96
CA LEU A 462 19.04 12.74 14.90
C LEU A 462 20.43 12.37 15.41
N LEU A 463 20.84 11.15 15.11
CA LEU A 463 22.21 10.69 15.27
C LEU A 463 22.76 10.34 13.89
N GLU A 464 23.58 11.24 13.35
CA GLU A 464 24.15 11.14 12.00
C GLU A 464 25.54 10.48 12.05
N ARG A 465 25.98 9.93 10.91
CA ARG A 465 27.32 9.32 10.75
C ARG A 465 27.61 8.24 11.79
N TYR A 466 26.64 7.37 12.05
CA TYR A 466 26.69 6.33 13.07
C TYR A 466 26.87 6.89 14.50
N GLY A 467 26.24 8.03 14.75
CA GLY A 467 26.18 8.72 16.04
C GLY A 467 27.42 9.56 16.37
N GLU A 468 28.21 9.94 15.36
CA GLU A 468 29.28 10.91 15.56
C GLU A 468 28.76 12.33 15.76
N LYS A 469 27.60 12.66 15.19
CA LYS A 469 26.95 13.96 15.30
C LYS A 469 25.52 13.78 15.81
N ILE A 470 25.14 14.60 16.79
CA ILE A 470 23.76 14.66 17.30
C ILE A 470 23.17 16.02 16.91
N SER A 471 21.99 16.00 16.29
CA SER A 471 21.22 17.18 15.90
C SER A 471 19.83 17.08 16.54
N PHE A 472 19.24 18.19 17.01
CA PHE A 472 17.95 18.17 17.71
C PHE A 472 17.15 19.46 17.48
N SER A 473 15.83 19.38 17.52
CA SER A 473 14.90 20.50 17.24
C SER A 473 14.32 21.15 18.48
N SER A 474 14.37 20.45 19.61
CA SER A 474 13.80 20.91 20.88
C SER A 474 14.85 21.57 21.77
N ASP A 475 14.39 22.30 22.78
CA ASP A 475 15.27 22.83 23.82
C ASP A 475 16.06 21.68 24.47
N ILE A 476 17.33 21.92 24.75
CA ILE A 476 18.29 20.90 25.19
C ILE A 476 17.86 20.22 26.49
N ASP A 477 17.09 20.92 27.31
CA ASP A 477 16.53 20.42 28.56
C ASP A 477 15.52 19.27 28.37
N ARG A 478 15.00 19.08 27.15
CA ARG A 478 14.08 17.98 26.78
C ARG A 478 14.77 16.78 26.11
N LEU A 479 16.10 16.77 26.03
CA LEU A 479 16.85 15.69 25.38
C LEU A 479 17.10 14.46 26.25
N SER A 480 16.86 14.54 27.56
CA SER A 480 17.10 13.43 28.48
C SER A 480 16.33 12.16 28.06
N GLU A 481 15.04 12.26 27.81
CA GLU A 481 14.20 11.14 27.37
C GLU A 481 14.57 10.61 25.97
N PRO A 482 14.68 11.44 24.90
CA PRO A 482 15.15 10.99 23.60
C PRO A 482 16.47 10.20 23.62
N VAL A 483 17.46 10.66 24.41
CA VAL A 483 18.76 9.99 24.53
C VAL A 483 18.63 8.64 25.23
N GLN A 484 17.79 8.55 26.27
CA GLN A 484 17.52 7.28 26.95
C GLN A 484 16.80 6.27 26.04
N GLU A 485 15.83 6.72 25.24
CA GLU A 485 15.15 5.86 24.27
C GLU A 485 16.08 5.39 23.16
N PHE A 486 16.95 6.27 22.65
CA PHE A 486 18.02 5.87 21.73
C PHE A 486 18.93 4.80 22.37
N LYS A 487 19.38 5.01 23.61
CA LYS A 487 20.19 4.02 24.33
C LYS A 487 19.49 2.67 24.40
N LYS A 488 18.21 2.62 24.80
CA LYS A 488 17.43 1.38 24.86
C LYS A 488 17.42 0.67 23.51
N ALA A 489 17.14 1.39 22.42
CA ALA A 489 17.14 0.83 21.07
C ALA A 489 18.52 0.32 20.62
N PHE A 490 19.59 1.04 20.96
CA PHE A 490 20.97 0.64 20.65
C PHE A 490 21.41 -0.60 21.45
N GLN A 491 21.04 -0.68 22.73
CA GLN A 491 21.33 -1.85 23.58
C GLN A 491 20.54 -3.08 23.11
N ALA A 492 19.29 -2.90 22.69
CA ALA A 492 18.46 -3.96 22.14
C ALA A 492 18.85 -4.43 20.72
N LYS A 493 19.95 -3.91 20.16
CA LYS A 493 20.44 -4.19 18.79
C LYS A 493 19.45 -3.83 17.68
N LYS A 494 18.44 -2.97 17.95
CA LYS A 494 17.49 -2.48 16.94
C LYS A 494 18.10 -1.43 16.01
N ILE A 495 19.13 -0.72 16.51
CA ILE A 495 19.90 0.26 15.75
C ILE A 495 21.36 -0.15 15.75
N TRP A 496 21.95 -0.25 14.56
CA TRP A 496 23.35 -0.58 14.31
C TRP A 496 23.80 -1.84 15.09
N PRO A 497 23.22 -3.02 14.83
CA PRO A 497 23.49 -4.27 15.54
C PRO A 497 24.96 -4.69 15.48
N ASP A 498 25.70 -4.34 14.43
CA ASP A 498 27.12 -4.72 14.29
C ASP A 498 28.07 -3.83 15.11
N ARG A 499 27.59 -2.68 15.59
CA ARG A 499 28.43 -1.72 16.33
C ARG A 499 28.45 -2.01 17.81
N LYS A 500 29.66 -2.15 18.36
CA LYS A 500 29.91 -2.31 19.81
C LYS A 500 29.83 -0.99 20.58
N ARG A 501 30.00 0.14 19.89
CA ARG A 501 29.98 1.47 20.50
C ARG A 501 29.48 2.54 19.54
N VAL A 502 28.98 3.63 20.11
CA VAL A 502 28.67 4.90 19.43
C VAL A 502 29.51 5.99 20.08
N ALA A 503 30.14 6.85 19.28
CA ALA A 503 31.05 7.87 19.77
C ALA A 503 30.69 9.24 19.20
N VAL A 504 30.15 10.12 20.03
CA VAL A 504 29.79 11.50 19.68
C VAL A 504 31.06 12.34 19.66
N LYS A 505 31.39 12.92 18.51
CA LYS A 505 32.61 13.72 18.26
C LYS A 505 32.29 15.17 17.88
N TYR A 506 31.15 15.38 17.24
CA TYR A 506 30.72 16.69 16.77
C TYR A 506 29.78 17.32 17.79
N TRP A 507 30.10 18.54 18.19
CA TRP A 507 29.40 19.29 19.23
C TRP A 507 28.75 20.54 18.62
N PRO A 508 27.66 21.07 19.22
CA PRO A 508 27.15 22.40 18.88
C PRO A 508 28.25 23.47 19.00
N GLU A 509 28.16 24.51 18.18
CA GLU A 509 29.11 25.65 18.22
C GLU A 509 28.94 26.47 19.51
N ASP A 510 27.72 26.53 20.04
CA ASP A 510 27.43 27.21 21.30
C ASP A 510 28.01 26.45 22.53
N PRO A 511 28.92 27.08 23.30
CA PRO A 511 29.54 26.45 24.47
C PRO A 511 28.55 26.03 25.56
N GLU A 512 27.46 26.78 25.78
CA GLU A 512 26.47 26.45 26.82
C GLU A 512 25.69 25.19 26.43
N GLN A 513 25.21 25.12 25.18
CA GLN A 513 24.59 23.92 24.63
C GLN A 513 25.54 22.72 24.65
N LYS A 514 26.82 22.91 24.36
CA LYS A 514 27.82 21.83 24.39
C LYS A 514 27.95 21.21 25.78
N GLU A 515 28.07 22.02 26.83
CA GLU A 515 28.19 21.50 28.21
C GLU A 515 26.90 20.85 28.70
N LYS A 516 25.73 21.41 28.36
CA LYS A 516 24.44 20.77 28.65
C LYS A 516 24.29 19.42 27.93
N LEU A 517 24.68 19.33 26.66
CA LEU A 517 24.61 18.07 25.90
C LEU A 517 25.52 17.00 26.52
N LYS A 518 26.74 17.36 26.91
CA LYS A 518 27.65 16.44 27.62
C LYS A 518 27.04 15.94 28.93
N SER A 519 26.41 16.81 29.70
CA SER A 519 25.73 16.45 30.95
C SER A 519 24.60 15.44 30.71
N VAL A 520 23.75 15.69 29.71
CA VAL A 520 22.66 14.79 29.30
C VAL A 520 23.20 13.42 28.84
N LEU A 521 24.24 13.42 28.01
CA LEU A 521 24.89 12.19 27.55
C LEU A 521 25.53 11.40 28.71
N ALA A 522 26.20 12.09 29.64
CA ALA A 522 26.78 11.47 30.82
C ALA A 522 25.71 10.82 31.70
N ALA A 523 24.57 11.50 31.92
CA ALA A 523 23.41 10.95 32.63
C ALA A 523 22.81 9.72 31.92
N ALA A 524 22.90 9.66 30.60
CA ALA A 524 22.52 8.47 29.82
C ALA A 524 23.57 7.33 29.87
N GLY A 525 24.74 7.55 30.46
CA GLY A 525 25.80 6.53 30.58
C GLY A 525 26.79 6.54 29.42
N PHE A 526 26.90 7.64 28.67
CA PHE A 526 28.06 7.86 27.80
C PHE A 526 29.27 8.20 28.68
N ILE A 527 30.42 7.59 28.36
CA ILE A 527 31.67 7.78 29.08
C ILE A 527 32.51 8.83 28.33
N PRO A 528 33.08 9.84 29.01
CA PRO A 528 33.99 10.78 28.38
C PRO A 528 35.30 10.07 28.00
N GLU A 529 35.70 10.18 26.73
CA GLU A 529 37.03 9.87 26.22
C GLU A 529 37.65 11.17 25.64
N ILE A 530 38.92 11.16 25.25
CA ILE A 530 39.58 12.34 24.67
C ILE A 530 38.77 12.85 23.46
N ASP A 531 38.29 14.10 23.58
CA ASP A 531 37.48 14.86 22.60
C ASP A 531 36.14 14.24 22.15
N LYS A 532 35.64 13.22 22.86
CA LYS A 532 34.41 12.51 22.46
C LYS A 532 33.68 11.89 23.65
N MET A 533 32.40 11.59 23.47
CA MET A 533 31.62 10.80 24.44
C MET A 533 31.18 9.47 23.82
N VAL A 534 31.42 8.37 24.54
CA VAL A 534 31.26 7.01 24.01
C VAL A 534 30.21 6.24 24.79
N LEU A 535 29.20 5.73 24.10
CA LEU A 535 28.26 4.75 24.63
C LEU A 535 28.69 3.36 24.17
N TRP A 536 29.00 2.48 25.11
CA TRP A 536 29.29 1.08 24.86
C TRP A 536 28.02 0.24 24.94
N ARG A 537 27.91 -0.76 24.07
CA ARG A 537 26.88 -1.78 24.22
C ARG A 537 27.23 -2.64 25.42
N THR A 538 26.32 -2.76 26.38
CA THR A 538 26.43 -3.72 27.49
C THR A 538 26.47 -5.12 26.89
N VAL A 539 27.52 -5.86 27.26
CA VAL A 539 27.79 -7.22 26.78
C VAL A 539 26.72 -8.19 27.24
#